data_AF-A0A528BAJ8-F1
#
_entry.id   AF-A0A528BAJ8-F1
#
_cell.length_a   1.000
_cell.length_b   1.000
_cell.length_c   1.000
_cell.angle_alpha   90.00
_cell.angle_beta   90.00
_cell.angle_gamma   90.00
#
_symmetry.space_group_name_H-M   'P 1'
#
loop_
_entity.id
_entity.type
_entity.pdbx_description
1 polymer ?
#
loop_
_entity_poly.entity_id
_entity_poly.type
_entity_poly.pdbx_seq_one_letter_code
_entity_poly.pdbx_strand_id
1 'polypeptide(L)' 'YYVVWSVTPALHTPLMAVTNAISSVIVVGALLAVGISASGIATGFGFVALMLVSVNIFGGFLVTQRMLAMYKKKDK' A
#
# COMPACT_ATOMS: atom_id res chain seq x y z
N TYR A 1 -10.71 14.94 -2.46
CA TYR A 1 -11.39 15.60 -1.33
C TYR A 1 -12.83 15.11 -1.17
N TYR A 2 -13.70 15.30 -2.17
CA TYR A 2 -15.13 14.90 -2.11
C TYR A 2 -15.37 13.45 -1.68
N VAL A 3 -14.58 12.50 -2.18
CA VAL A 3 -14.74 11.06 -1.89
C VAL A 3 -14.31 10.65 -0.47
N VAL A 4 -13.44 11.43 0.18
CA VAL A 4 -12.91 11.13 1.52
C VAL A 4 -13.83 11.71 2.61
N TRP A 5 -14.61 12.74 2.27
CA TRP A 5 -15.51 13.43 3.19
C TRP A 5 -16.85 12.71 3.39
N SER A 6 -17.23 11.85 2.44
CA SER A 6 -18.50 11.09 2.46
C SER A 6 -18.33 9.65 2.98
N VAL A 7 -17.29 9.37 3.77
CA VAL A 7 -17.08 8.02 4.34
C VAL A 7 -17.89 7.85 5.62
N THR A 8 -18.44 6.65 5.81
CA THR A 8 -19.15 6.31 7.07
C THR A 8 -18.17 6.40 8.25
N PRO A 9 -18.54 7.01 9.39
CA PRO A 9 -17.61 7.21 10.52
C PRO A 9 -16.91 5.94 11.01
N ALA A 10 -17.59 4.79 10.92
CA ALA A 10 -17.03 3.48 11.28
C ALA A 10 -15.88 3.03 10.37
N LEU A 11 -15.70 3.62 9.19
CA LEU A 11 -14.72 3.23 8.19
C LEU A 11 -13.47 4.10 8.14
N HIS A 12 -13.31 5.11 9.02
CA HIS A 12 -12.11 5.96 9.01
C HIS A 12 -10.81 5.16 9.26
N THR A 13 -10.83 4.19 10.16
CA THR A 13 -9.65 3.34 10.43
C THR A 13 -9.34 2.40 9.25
N PRO A 14 -10.32 1.68 8.66
CA PRO A 14 -10.11 0.96 7.40
C PRO A 14 -9.63 1.86 6.25
N LEU A 15 -10.16 3.08 6.14
CA LEU A 15 -9.77 4.04 5.11
C LEU A 15 -8.29 4.44 5.25
N MET A 16 -7.84 4.68 6.48
CA MET A 16 -6.43 4.95 6.77
C MET A 16 -5.53 3.76 6.39
N ALA A 17 -5.98 2.52 6.63
CA ALA A 17 -5.23 1.33 6.23
C ALA A 17 -5.13 1.19 4.69
N VAL A 18 -6.23 1.48 3.96
CA VAL A 18 -6.25 1.51 2.50
C VAL A 18 -5.29 2.56 1.95
N THR A 19 -5.31 3.79 2.48
CA THR A 19 -4.43 4.86 1.98
C THR A 19 -2.96 4.56 2.26
N ASN A 20 -2.65 3.87 3.37
CA ASN A 20 -1.30 3.35 3.61
C ASN A 20 -0.90 2.33 2.53
N ALA A 21 -1.73 1.33 2.24
CA ALA A 21 -1.45 0.35 1.19
C ALA A 21 -1.27 1.00 -0.20
N ILE A 22 -2.09 1.99 -0.55
CA ILE A 22 -2.02 2.71 -1.84
C ILE A 22 -0.78 3.60 -1.93
N SER A 23 -0.25 4.10 -0.82
CA SER A 23 0.98 4.91 -0.81
C SER A 23 2.18 4.16 -1.42
N SER A 24 2.12 2.83 -1.49
CA SER A 24 3.07 1.97 -2.19
C SER A 24 3.17 2.17 -3.70
N VAL A 25 2.45 3.13 -4.30
CA VAL A 25 2.68 3.59 -5.69
C VAL A 25 4.14 3.99 -5.96
N ILE A 26 4.91 4.26 -4.89
CA ILE A 26 6.37 4.45 -4.91
C ILE A 26 7.12 3.28 -5.58
N VAL A 27 6.51 2.09 -5.67
CA VAL A 27 7.05 0.94 -6.42
C VAL A 27 7.46 1.31 -7.86
N VAL A 28 6.73 2.22 -8.50
CA VAL A 28 7.04 2.69 -9.86
C VAL A 28 8.40 3.38 -9.89
N GLY A 29 8.67 4.26 -8.92
CA GLY A 29 9.96 4.93 -8.79
C GLY A 29 11.10 3.97 -8.49
N ALA A 30 10.86 2.96 -7.65
CA ALA A 30 11.86 1.93 -7.34
C ALA A 30 12.18 1.06 -8.56
N LEU A 31 11.18 0.70 -9.38
CA LEU A 31 11.39 -0.03 -10.63
C LEU A 31 12.19 0.79 -11.65
N LEU A 32 11.94 2.09 -11.78
CA LEU A 32 12.73 2.97 -12.64
C LEU A 32 14.19 3.06 -12.15
N ALA A 33 14.39 3.16 -10.84
CA ALA A 33 15.73 3.19 -10.24
C ALA A 33 16.52 1.89 -10.50
N VAL A 34 15.87 0.73 -10.50
CA VAL A 34 16.53 -0.55 -10.81
C VAL A 34 16.72 -0.77 -12.31
N GLY A 35 15.70 -0.47 -13.13
CA GLY A 35 15.65 -0.86 -14.53
C GLY A 35 16.34 0.09 -15.51
N ILE A 36 16.49 1.37 -15.16
CA ILE A 36 17.04 2.40 -16.08
C ILE A 36 18.41 2.93 -15.60
N SER A 37 18.76 2.72 -14.32
CA SER A 37 19.98 3.33 -13.79
C SER A 37 21.25 2.67 -14.31
N ALA A 38 22.17 3.48 -14.83
CA ALA A 38 23.52 3.06 -15.21
C ALA A 38 24.49 2.96 -14.00
N SER A 39 24.07 3.43 -12.82
CA SER A 39 24.85 3.39 -11.59
C SER A 39 24.43 2.22 -10.70
N GLY A 40 25.37 1.32 -10.39
CA GLY A 40 25.11 0.16 -9.52
C GLY A 40 24.64 0.52 -8.10
N ILE A 41 24.97 1.74 -7.63
CA ILE A 41 24.46 2.26 -6.35
C ILE A 41 22.95 2.51 -6.43
N ALA A 42 22.48 3.12 -7.52
CA ALA A 42 21.05 3.39 -7.70
C ALA A 42 20.26 2.08 -7.86
N THR A 43 20.81 1.08 -8.55
CA THR A 43 20.23 -0.26 -8.63
C THR A 43 20.16 -0.93 -7.26
N GLY A 44 21.21 -0.82 -6.44
CA GLY A 44 21.25 -1.38 -5.09
C GLY A 44 20.19 -0.77 -4.16
N PHE A 45 20.11 0.57 -4.10
CA PHE A 45 19.07 1.24 -3.32
C PHE A 45 17.66 0.99 -3.87
N GLY A 46 17.49 0.92 -5.19
CA GLY A 46 16.23 0.58 -5.83
C GLY A 46 15.76 -0.83 -5.44
N PHE A 47 16.67 -1.80 -5.34
CA PHE A 47 16.34 -3.15 -4.88
C PHE A 47 15.86 -3.17 -3.42
N VAL A 48 16.56 -2.46 -2.53
CA VAL A 48 16.13 -2.32 -1.12
C VAL A 48 14.77 -1.63 -1.04
N ALA A 49 14.55 -0.58 -1.84
CA ALA A 49 13.26 0.10 -1.92
C ALA A 49 12.15 -0.84 -2.38
N LEU A 50 12.37 -1.69 -3.38
CA LEU A 50 11.39 -2.69 -3.82
C LEU A 50 11.02 -3.67 -2.71
N MET A 51 12.02 -4.13 -1.94
CA MET A 51 11.77 -5.02 -0.79
C MET A 51 10.89 -4.35 0.26
N LEU A 52 11.21 -3.12 0.67
CA LEU A 52 10.42 -2.38 1.65
C LEU A 52 9.00 -2.06 1.14
N VAL A 53 8.89 -1.67 -0.12
CA VAL A 53 7.59 -1.39 -0.74
C VAL A 53 6.74 -2.65 -0.81
N SER A 54 7.32 -3.81 -1.13
CA SER A 54 6.58 -5.08 -1.14
C SER A 54 5.93 -5.38 0.22
N VAL A 55 6.66 -5.17 1.33
CA VAL A 55 6.14 -5.37 2.68
C VAL A 55 4.95 -4.45 2.96
N ASN A 56 5.01 -3.18 2.55
CA ASN A 56 3.90 -2.24 2.71
C ASN A 56 2.68 -2.63 1.86
N ILE A 57 2.87 -3.06 0.61
CA ILE A 57 1.78 -3.56 -0.25
C ILE A 57 1.09 -4.74 0.43
N PHE A 58 1.84 -5.81 0.72
CA PHE A 58 1.25 -7.04 1.24
C PHE A 58 0.64 -6.84 2.62
N GLY A 59 1.37 -6.17 3.53
CA GLY A 59 0.88 -5.90 4.89
C GLY A 59 -0.33 -4.97 4.89
N GLY A 60 -0.28 -3.89 4.11
CA GLY A 60 -1.34 -2.89 4.01
C GLY A 60 -2.64 -3.50 3.48
N PHE A 61 -2.59 -4.27 2.38
CA PHE A 61 -3.79 -4.90 1.83
C PHE A 61 -4.32 -6.04 2.71
N LEU A 62 -3.44 -6.85 3.32
CA LEU A 62 -3.86 -7.95 4.19
C LEU A 62 -4.58 -7.46 5.44
N VAL A 63 -4.04 -6.43 6.10
CA VAL A 63 -4.68 -5.82 7.27
C VAL A 63 -6.01 -5.16 6.89
N THR A 64 -6.03 -4.42 5.79
CA THR A 64 -7.26 -3.81 5.27
C THR A 64 -8.35 -4.85 5.01
N GLN A 65 -8.00 -5.96 4.36
CA GLN A 65 -8.93 -7.07 4.10
C GLN A 65 -9.51 -7.62 5.40
N ARG A 66 -8.67 -7.85 6.42
CA ARG A 66 -9.11 -8.31 7.74
C ARG A 66 -10.03 -7.29 8.42
N MET A 67 -9.72 -6.00 8.31
CA MET A 67 -10.56 -4.93 8.84
C MET A 67 -11.94 -4.91 8.19
N LEU A 68 -11.99 -4.96 6.86
CA LEU A 68 -13.26 -4.96 6.11
C LEU A 68 -14.06 -6.25 6.30
N ALA A 69 -13.39 -7.39 6.49
CA ALA A 69 -14.04 -8.66 6.77
C ALA A 69 -14.83 -8.66 8.08
N MET A 70 -14.45 -7.84 9.08
CA MET A 70 -15.21 -7.68 10.33
C MET A 70 -16.57 -7.01 10.14
N TYR A 71 -16.77 -6.29 9.03
CA TYR A 71 -18.05 -5.64 8.70
C TYR A 71 -18.95 -6.51 7.83
N LYS A 72 -18.45 -7.62 7.29
CA LYS A 72 -19.29 -8.60 6.60
C LYS A 72 -20.06 -9.40 7.65
N LYS A 73 -21.38 -9.52 7.48
CA LYS A 73 -22.18 -10.51 8.22
C LYS A 73 -21.56 -11.88 7.95
N LYS A 74 -21.27 -12.62 9.02
CA LYS A 74 -20.81 -14.01 8.93
C LYS A 74 -21.90 -14.79 8.21
N ASP A 75 -21.64 -15.25 6.99
CA ASP A 75 -22.50 -16.28 6.38
C ASP A 75 -22.50 -17.48 7.33
N LYS A 76 -23.70 -17.96 7.64
CA LYS A 76 -23.92 -19.08 8.55
C LYS A 76 -23.35 -20.37 7.98
#